data_AF-A0AAU0ULH3-F1
#
_entry.id   AF-A0AAU0ULH3-F1
#
_cell.length_a   1.000
_cell.length_b   1.000
_cell.length_c   1.000
_cell.angle_alpha   90.00
_cell.angle_beta   90.00
_cell.angle_gamma   90.00
#
_symmetry.space_group_name_H-M   'P 1'
#
loop_
_entity.id
_entity.type
_entity.pdbx_description
1 polymer ?
#
loop_
_entity_poly.entity_id
_entity_poly.type
_entity_poly.pdbx_seq_one_letter_code
_entity_poly.pdbx_strand_id
1 'polypeptide(L)'
;MRNIADGVKLVIGENDGRPPYCNGLFIDDDIKILVDTGSGREPLEKLLEQVGHVDVVINSHYHLDHIAHNSLFKESEFWAHEYDAPALRSKEDFCRFVGIDDKFWTELLKAFPVPDDLYSTEVDKVLTDGQWINTGRMQWQVVHLPGHTPGHIGLYQPERGILFTGDIDLSSFGPWYGNKSSDIQQFLQSIERVKQFQPNTVVTSHGKVVTEKIEFALDRYAGVVFEREQKITNALKERPMSLAELVPKCIIHPHQSKQAHEFFEGMMLEKHLGQLLEQDRVECSGGLYHVK
;
A
#
# COMPACT_ATOMS: atom_id res chain seq x y z
N MET A 1 12.81 7.74 15.40
CA MET A 1 11.33 7.83 15.50
C MET A 1 10.90 9.29 15.67
N ARG A 2 9.71 9.64 15.20
CA ARG A 2 9.05 10.94 15.38
C ARG A 2 7.78 10.77 16.21
N ASN A 3 7.58 11.57 17.25
CA ASN A 3 6.35 11.52 18.03
C ASN A 3 5.16 12.07 17.21
N ILE A 4 4.06 11.35 17.18
CA ILE A 4 2.77 11.78 16.62
C ILE A 4 1.84 12.23 17.74
N ALA A 5 1.74 11.40 18.78
CA ALA A 5 1.06 11.68 20.03
C ALA A 5 1.75 10.94 21.17
N ASP A 6 1.31 11.18 22.41
CA ASP A 6 1.77 10.38 23.54
C ASP A 6 1.39 8.90 23.33
N GLY A 7 2.38 8.01 23.43
CA GLY A 7 2.24 6.59 23.11
C GLY A 7 2.18 6.23 21.62
N VAL A 8 2.25 7.20 20.69
CA VAL A 8 2.14 6.94 19.24
C VAL A 8 3.29 7.60 18.48
N LYS A 9 4.13 6.79 17.84
CA LYS A 9 5.36 7.24 17.18
C LYS A 9 5.41 6.73 15.74
N LEU A 10 5.98 7.53 14.86
CA LEU A 10 6.34 7.14 13.50
C LEU A 10 7.78 6.63 13.50
N VAL A 11 7.97 5.37 13.11
CA VAL A 11 9.27 4.81 12.76
C VAL A 11 9.57 5.28 11.34
N ILE A 12 10.48 6.25 11.23
CA ILE A 12 10.83 6.82 9.93
C ILE A 12 11.74 5.82 9.23
N GLY A 13 11.32 5.38 8.05
CA GLY A 13 12.10 4.46 7.24
C GLY A 13 13.37 5.10 6.68
N GLU A 14 14.34 4.27 6.33
CA GLU A 14 15.43 4.67 5.45
C GLU A 14 14.87 5.36 4.18
N ASN A 15 15.65 6.25 3.57
CA ASN A 15 15.21 7.04 2.42
C ASN A 15 13.90 7.85 2.64
N ASP A 16 13.65 8.27 3.88
CA ASP A 16 12.44 8.96 4.32
C ASP A 16 11.14 8.15 4.10
N GLY A 17 11.24 6.82 4.21
CA GLY A 17 10.12 5.90 4.00
C GLY A 17 9.62 5.90 2.55
N ARG A 18 10.49 6.20 1.58
CA ARG A 18 10.20 6.00 0.16
C ARG A 18 10.64 4.60 -0.27
N PRO A 19 9.91 3.95 -1.19
CA PRO A 19 10.28 2.63 -1.70
C PRO A 19 11.77 2.55 -2.08
N PRO A 20 12.49 1.49 -1.68
CA PRO A 20 11.98 0.21 -1.17
C PRO A 20 11.76 0.15 0.36
N TYR A 21 11.58 1.28 1.02
CA TYR A 21 11.29 1.36 2.46
C TYR A 21 9.93 2.02 2.71
N CYS A 22 9.35 1.76 3.88
CA CYS A 22 8.15 2.43 4.37
C CYS A 22 8.36 3.00 5.77
N ASN A 23 7.53 3.96 6.17
CA ASN A 23 7.40 4.33 7.57
C ASN A 23 6.51 3.33 8.29
N GLY A 24 6.88 2.94 9.51
CA GLY A 24 6.06 2.13 10.40
C GLY A 24 5.36 2.96 11.47
N LEU A 25 4.24 2.47 11.99
CA LEU A 25 3.58 3.06 13.17
C LEU A 25 3.94 2.25 14.42
N PHE A 26 4.54 2.89 15.40
CA PHE A 26 4.81 2.26 16.68
C PHE A 26 3.85 2.77 17.77
N ILE A 27 3.14 1.85 18.40
CA ILE A 27 2.21 2.08 19.50
C ILE A 27 2.88 1.59 20.78
N ASP A 28 3.17 2.53 21.68
CA ASP A 28 3.90 2.34 22.93
C ASP A 28 2.89 2.39 24.10
N ASP A 29 2.30 1.24 24.41
CA ASP A 29 1.29 1.05 25.45
C ASP A 29 1.57 -0.23 26.26
N ASP A 30 0.61 -0.70 27.05
CA ASP A 30 0.75 -1.97 27.80
C ASP A 30 1.04 -3.16 26.87
N ILE A 31 0.44 -3.15 25.67
CA ILE A 31 0.80 -4.00 24.53
C ILE A 31 1.46 -3.12 23.47
N LYS A 32 2.74 -3.40 23.16
CA LYS A 32 3.51 -2.66 22.15
C LYS A 32 3.27 -3.24 20.78
N ILE A 33 2.80 -2.40 19.87
CA ILE A 33 2.49 -2.80 18.49
C ILE A 33 3.39 -2.05 17.52
N LEU A 34 3.96 -2.76 16.56
CA LEU A 34 4.57 -2.19 15.37
C LEU A 34 3.72 -2.51 14.14
N VAL A 35 3.28 -1.48 13.43
CA VAL A 35 2.65 -1.62 12.11
C VAL A 35 3.72 -1.47 11.05
N ASP A 36 3.90 -2.51 10.25
CA ASP A 36 4.90 -2.68 9.20
C ASP A 36 6.37 -2.68 9.67
N THR A 37 7.16 -3.56 9.07
CA THR A 37 8.61 -3.75 9.33
C THR A 37 9.45 -3.30 8.13
N GLY A 38 8.89 -2.37 7.36
CA GLY A 38 9.48 -1.82 6.15
C GLY A 38 10.51 -0.71 6.32
N SER A 39 10.72 -0.24 7.55
CA SER A 39 11.55 0.94 7.83
C SER A 39 13.04 0.78 7.57
N GLY A 40 13.49 -0.40 7.17
CA GLY A 40 14.91 -0.73 7.06
C GLY A 40 15.45 -1.28 8.37
N ARG A 41 16.54 -2.03 8.27
CA ARG A 41 17.10 -2.77 9.39
C ARG A 41 17.60 -1.84 10.50
N GLU A 42 18.32 -0.77 10.15
CA GLU A 42 18.93 0.12 11.14
C GLU A 42 17.86 0.86 12.00
N PRO A 43 16.80 1.45 11.43
CA PRO A 43 15.72 2.04 12.23
C PRO A 43 15.00 1.05 13.16
N LEU A 44 14.84 -0.20 12.74
CA LEU A 44 14.14 -1.24 13.50
C LEU A 44 15.00 -1.80 14.63
N GLU A 45 16.31 -2.01 14.41
CA GLU A 45 17.24 -2.40 15.47
C GLU A 45 17.30 -1.30 16.55
N LYS A 46 17.35 -0.02 16.15
CA LYS A 46 17.28 1.11 17.10
C LYS A 46 15.95 1.16 17.88
N LEU A 47 14.83 0.78 17.25
CA LEU A 47 13.56 0.65 17.96
C LEU A 47 13.68 -0.42 19.04
N LEU A 48 14.13 -1.62 18.69
CA LEU A 48 14.29 -2.74 19.62
C LEU A 48 15.25 -2.40 20.78
N GLU A 49 16.37 -1.74 20.51
CA GLU A 49 17.28 -1.24 21.55
C GLU A 49 16.59 -0.31 22.56
N GLN A 50 15.62 0.50 22.10
CA GLN A 50 14.92 1.48 22.94
C GLN A 50 13.77 0.87 23.74
N VAL A 51 13.06 -0.10 23.17
CA VAL A 51 11.80 -0.61 23.74
C VAL A 51 11.93 -2.03 24.32
N GLY A 52 13.05 -2.71 24.03
CA GLY A 52 13.35 -4.07 24.44
C GLY A 52 12.62 -5.14 23.63
N HIS A 53 11.30 -5.02 23.52
CA HIS A 53 10.45 -6.00 22.85
C HIS A 53 9.23 -5.32 22.21
N VAL A 54 8.72 -5.92 21.13
CA VAL A 54 7.44 -5.58 20.49
C VAL A 54 6.56 -6.82 20.63
N ASP A 55 5.37 -6.67 21.21
CA ASP A 55 4.49 -7.80 21.49
C ASP A 55 3.78 -8.28 20.22
N VAL A 56 3.37 -7.35 19.35
CA VAL A 56 2.62 -7.64 18.12
C VAL A 56 3.17 -6.84 16.94
N VAL A 57 3.38 -7.52 15.81
CA VAL A 57 3.58 -6.90 14.50
C VAL A 57 2.29 -7.01 13.70
N ILE A 58 1.79 -5.88 13.20
CA ILE A 58 0.66 -5.84 12.27
C ILE A 58 1.20 -5.49 10.89
N ASN A 59 1.05 -6.37 9.91
CA ASN A 59 1.32 -6.02 8.52
C ASN A 59 0.07 -5.39 7.91
N SER A 60 0.19 -4.15 7.45
CA SER A 60 -0.90 -3.40 6.81
C SER A 60 -1.34 -4.07 5.50
N HIS A 61 -0.38 -4.66 4.78
CA HIS A 61 -0.58 -5.48 3.58
C HIS A 61 0.71 -6.26 3.24
N TYR A 62 0.71 -7.01 2.14
CA TYR A 62 1.78 -7.98 1.82
C TYR A 62 3.00 -7.43 1.06
N HIS A 63 3.07 -6.15 0.70
CA HIS A 63 4.17 -5.67 -0.16
C HIS A 63 5.53 -5.73 0.54
N LEU A 64 6.57 -5.96 -0.25
CA LEU A 64 7.91 -6.25 0.23
C LEU A 64 8.46 -5.15 1.14
N ASP A 65 8.24 -3.89 0.78
CA ASP A 65 8.67 -2.74 1.56
C ASP A 65 7.88 -2.52 2.85
N HIS A 66 6.92 -3.38 3.19
CA HIS A 66 6.18 -3.38 4.47
C HIS A 66 6.54 -4.57 5.35
N ILE A 67 7.00 -5.66 4.74
CA ILE A 67 7.23 -6.94 5.42
C ILE A 67 8.71 -7.34 5.47
N ALA A 68 9.58 -6.55 4.81
CA ALA A 68 10.99 -6.83 4.56
C ALA A 68 11.76 -7.33 5.78
N HIS A 69 11.43 -6.85 6.98
CA HIS A 69 12.16 -7.18 8.20
C HIS A 69 11.28 -7.81 9.28
N ASN A 70 10.21 -8.50 8.90
CA ASN A 70 9.40 -9.30 9.83
C ASN A 70 10.28 -10.26 10.64
N SER A 71 11.32 -10.82 10.02
CA SER A 71 12.25 -11.74 10.66
C SER A 71 13.09 -11.16 11.82
N LEU A 72 13.12 -9.84 12.02
CA LEU A 72 13.71 -9.21 13.20
C LEU A 72 12.83 -9.38 14.46
N PHE A 73 11.55 -9.71 14.28
CA PHE A 73 10.52 -9.73 15.33
C PHE A 73 9.95 -11.16 15.55
N LYS A 74 10.80 -12.19 15.44
CA LYS A 74 10.39 -13.62 15.57
C LYS A 74 9.75 -14.00 16.91
N GLU A 75 9.89 -13.17 17.94
CA GLU A 75 9.27 -13.36 19.25
C GLU A 75 7.92 -12.66 19.40
N SER A 76 7.49 -11.87 18.41
CA SER A 76 6.20 -11.17 18.37
C SER A 76 5.12 -12.05 17.74
N GLU A 77 3.85 -11.78 18.05
CA GLU A 77 2.74 -12.28 17.23
C GLU A 77 2.61 -11.47 15.93
N PHE A 78 2.30 -12.12 14.82
CA PHE A 78 2.07 -11.47 13.52
C PHE A 78 0.61 -11.49 13.14
N TRP A 79 0.04 -10.30 12.93
CA TRP A 79 -1.34 -10.14 12.55
C TRP A 79 -1.45 -9.47 11.18
N ALA A 80 -2.41 -9.91 10.38
CA ALA A 80 -2.68 -9.31 9.07
C ALA A 80 -4.15 -9.53 8.68
N HIS A 81 -4.63 -8.80 7.69
CA HIS A 81 -5.97 -9.03 7.17
C HIS A 81 -6.08 -10.40 6.50
N GLU A 82 -7.23 -11.07 6.65
CA GLU A 82 -7.46 -12.43 6.12
C GLU A 82 -7.19 -12.55 4.61
N TYR A 83 -7.49 -11.50 3.84
CA TYR A 83 -7.33 -11.49 2.39
C TYR A 83 -5.89 -11.34 1.90
N ASP A 84 -4.99 -10.80 2.72
CA ASP A 84 -3.57 -10.66 2.38
C ASP A 84 -2.68 -11.70 3.07
N ALA A 85 -3.19 -12.38 4.11
CA ALA A 85 -2.49 -13.45 4.81
C ALA A 85 -1.88 -14.54 3.90
N PRO A 86 -2.51 -14.99 2.79
CA PRO A 86 -1.87 -15.94 1.88
C PRO A 86 -0.55 -15.42 1.28
N ALA A 87 -0.54 -14.17 0.80
CA ALA A 87 0.65 -13.56 0.18
C ALA A 87 1.77 -13.24 1.19
N LEU A 88 1.44 -13.16 2.47
CA LEU A 88 2.40 -13.06 3.58
C LEU A 88 3.04 -14.41 3.94
N ARG A 89 2.41 -15.54 3.61
CA ARG A 89 2.86 -16.89 3.99
C ARG A 89 3.77 -17.55 2.95
N SER A 90 3.66 -17.16 1.68
CA SER A 90 4.46 -17.81 0.64
C SER A 90 4.81 -16.90 -0.54
N LYS A 91 5.99 -17.16 -1.11
CA LYS A 91 6.41 -16.58 -2.39
C LYS A 91 5.42 -16.91 -3.52
N GLU A 92 4.87 -18.12 -3.54
CA GLU A 92 3.94 -18.55 -4.59
C GLU A 92 2.68 -17.68 -4.60
N ASP A 93 2.05 -17.48 -3.43
CA ASP A 93 0.88 -16.62 -3.30
C ASP A 93 1.22 -15.16 -3.53
N PHE A 94 2.37 -14.67 -3.05
CA PHE A 94 2.85 -13.33 -3.36
C PHE A 94 2.93 -13.11 -4.88
N CYS A 95 3.62 -14.01 -5.60
CA CYS A 95 3.76 -13.94 -7.05
C CYS A 95 2.40 -13.98 -7.75
N ARG A 96 1.48 -14.83 -7.28
CA ARG A 96 0.10 -14.92 -7.79
C ARG A 96 -0.69 -13.63 -7.60
N PHE A 97 -0.55 -12.99 -6.44
CA PHE A 97 -1.24 -11.74 -6.10
C PHE A 97 -0.67 -10.54 -6.88
N VAL A 98 0.65 -10.43 -6.98
CA VAL A 98 1.31 -9.39 -7.78
C VAL A 98 1.06 -9.63 -9.28
N GLY A 99 1.00 -10.89 -9.72
CA GLY A 99 0.82 -11.27 -11.12
C GLY A 99 2.14 -11.50 -11.87
N ILE A 100 3.17 -12.00 -11.18
CA ILE A 100 4.53 -12.13 -11.69
C ILE A 100 4.99 -13.58 -11.71
N ASP A 101 5.97 -13.88 -12.57
CA ASP A 101 6.65 -15.18 -12.62
C ASP A 101 7.99 -15.14 -11.85
N ASP A 102 8.69 -16.28 -11.78
CA ASP A 102 9.98 -16.39 -11.10
C ASP A 102 11.08 -15.49 -11.70
N LYS A 103 10.99 -15.21 -13.00
CA LYS A 103 11.94 -14.33 -13.68
C LYS A 103 11.76 -12.90 -13.19
N PHE A 104 10.53 -12.41 -13.16
CA PHE A 104 10.24 -11.07 -12.69
C PHE A 104 10.41 -10.94 -11.18
N TRP A 105 10.13 -11.98 -10.38
CA TRP A 105 10.49 -12.03 -8.95
C TRP A 105 11.97 -11.69 -8.72
N THR A 106 12.85 -12.30 -9.51
CA THR A 106 14.30 -12.04 -9.40
C THR A 106 14.66 -10.59 -9.74
N GLU A 107 13.97 -9.98 -10.70
CA GLU A 107 14.14 -8.54 -11.00
C GLU A 107 13.58 -7.65 -9.90
N LEU A 108 12.43 -8.01 -9.32
CA LEU A 108 11.81 -7.27 -8.22
C LEU A 108 12.74 -7.22 -7.00
N LEU A 109 13.38 -8.34 -6.64
CA LEU A 109 14.33 -8.41 -5.53
C LEU A 109 15.58 -7.52 -5.70
N LYS A 110 15.93 -7.13 -6.94
CA LYS A 110 17.00 -6.14 -7.17
C LYS A 110 16.58 -4.73 -6.82
N ALA A 111 15.29 -4.42 -6.92
CA ALA A 111 14.71 -3.12 -6.59
C ALA A 111 14.30 -3.04 -5.11
N PHE A 112 13.83 -4.16 -4.55
CA PHE A 112 13.42 -4.32 -3.17
C PHE A 112 14.32 -5.36 -2.50
N PRO A 113 15.49 -4.96 -1.96
CA PRO A 113 16.38 -5.89 -1.30
C PRO A 113 15.73 -6.36 0.00
N VAL A 114 15.15 -7.55 -0.03
CA VAL A 114 14.59 -8.22 1.15
C VAL A 114 15.53 -9.36 1.59
N PRO A 115 15.59 -9.67 2.89
CA PRO A 115 16.35 -10.81 3.41
C PRO A 115 15.84 -12.15 2.86
N ASP A 116 16.74 -13.14 2.81
CA ASP A 116 16.39 -14.51 2.39
C ASP A 116 15.34 -15.17 3.30
N ASP A 117 15.17 -14.68 4.53
CA ASP A 117 14.22 -15.18 5.52
C ASP A 117 12.88 -14.40 5.55
N LEU A 118 12.52 -13.74 4.44
CA LEU A 118 11.28 -12.98 4.25
C LEU A 118 10.02 -13.74 4.73
N TYR A 119 9.91 -15.02 4.40
CA TYR A 119 8.77 -15.88 4.75
C TYR A 119 9.06 -16.79 5.96
N SER A 120 9.91 -16.34 6.89
CA SER A 120 10.23 -17.09 8.11
C SER A 120 9.28 -16.83 9.28
N THR A 121 8.25 -16.01 9.08
CA THR A 121 7.22 -15.65 10.06
C THR A 121 5.85 -16.09 9.57
N GLU A 122 5.04 -16.64 10.48
CA GLU A 122 3.67 -17.06 10.18
C GLU A 122 2.67 -15.99 10.60
N VAL A 123 1.56 -15.85 9.89
CA VAL A 123 0.44 -15.00 10.34
C VAL A 123 -0.34 -15.74 11.41
N ASP A 124 -0.08 -15.42 12.68
CA ASP A 124 -0.68 -16.01 13.88
C ASP A 124 -2.17 -15.68 14.03
N LYS A 125 -2.56 -14.48 13.60
CA LYS A 125 -3.94 -13.99 13.72
C LYS A 125 -4.39 -13.24 12.48
N VAL A 126 -5.59 -13.55 12.01
CA VAL A 126 -6.25 -12.79 10.96
C VAL A 126 -7.11 -11.67 11.57
N LEU A 127 -7.06 -10.50 10.95
CA LEU A 127 -7.85 -9.32 11.30
C LEU A 127 -8.98 -9.13 10.28
N THR A 128 -10.10 -8.57 10.73
CA THR A 128 -11.25 -8.22 9.91
C THR A 128 -11.64 -6.75 10.09
N ASP A 129 -12.38 -6.20 9.14
CA ASP A 129 -12.91 -4.82 9.23
C ASP A 129 -13.67 -4.56 10.54
N GLY A 130 -13.45 -3.38 11.11
CA GLY A 130 -14.15 -2.90 12.31
C GLY A 130 -13.71 -3.56 13.62
N GLN A 131 -12.81 -4.55 13.58
CA GLN A 131 -12.29 -5.22 14.77
C GLN A 131 -11.55 -4.22 15.68
N TRP A 132 -11.82 -4.28 16.98
CA TRP A 132 -11.10 -3.49 17.98
C TRP A 132 -9.87 -4.21 18.52
N ILE A 133 -8.78 -3.47 18.68
CA ILE A 133 -7.51 -3.86 19.28
C ILE A 133 -7.32 -2.98 20.52
N ASN A 134 -7.34 -3.61 21.69
CA ASN A 134 -7.07 -2.96 22.95
C ASN A 134 -5.58 -3.12 23.30
N THR A 135 -4.84 -2.02 23.42
CA THR A 135 -3.42 -2.03 23.78
C THR A 135 -3.15 -1.70 25.25
N GLY A 136 -4.21 -1.59 26.06
CA GLY A 136 -4.17 -1.14 27.45
C GLY A 136 -4.94 0.17 27.61
N ARG A 137 -4.25 1.30 27.41
CA ARG A 137 -4.83 2.65 27.55
C ARG A 137 -5.46 3.17 26.27
N MET A 138 -5.05 2.64 25.11
CA MET A 138 -5.58 3.03 23.80
C MET A 138 -6.45 1.92 23.18
N GLN A 139 -7.47 2.34 22.43
CA GLN A 139 -8.26 1.48 21.55
C GLN A 139 -7.95 1.84 20.10
N TRP A 140 -7.78 0.81 19.28
CA TRP A 140 -7.56 0.95 17.85
C TRP A 140 -8.58 0.12 17.08
N GLN A 141 -9.22 0.73 16.09
CA GLN A 141 -10.11 0.02 15.18
C GLN A 141 -9.36 -0.35 13.90
N VAL A 142 -9.42 -1.62 13.50
CA VAL A 142 -8.99 -2.06 12.17
C VAL A 142 -9.94 -1.49 11.14
N VAL A 143 -9.39 -0.82 10.13
CA VAL A 143 -10.16 -0.26 9.02
C VAL A 143 -9.73 -0.99 7.75
N HIS A 144 -10.62 -1.80 7.17
CA HIS A 144 -10.34 -2.43 5.88
C HIS A 144 -10.43 -1.38 4.76
N LEU A 145 -9.36 -1.28 3.98
CA LEU A 145 -9.13 -0.25 2.96
C LEU A 145 -8.65 -0.91 1.64
N PRO A 146 -9.43 -1.83 1.05
CA PRO A 146 -9.00 -2.59 -0.12
C PRO A 146 -8.78 -1.71 -1.36
N GLY A 147 -8.09 -2.28 -2.34
CA GLY A 147 -7.89 -1.70 -3.67
C GLY A 147 -6.41 -1.56 -4.03
N HIS A 148 -5.58 -1.15 -3.06
CA HIS A 148 -4.14 -1.29 -3.20
C HIS A 148 -3.72 -2.77 -3.21
N THR A 149 -4.20 -3.50 -2.20
CA THR A 149 -4.25 -4.97 -2.13
C THR A 149 -5.65 -5.39 -1.65
N PRO A 150 -6.02 -6.68 -1.76
CA PRO A 150 -7.31 -7.18 -1.27
C PRO A 150 -7.51 -6.99 0.24
N GLY A 151 -6.44 -7.15 1.02
CA GLY A 151 -6.45 -7.09 2.48
C GLY A 151 -5.77 -5.86 3.08
N HIS A 152 -5.58 -4.79 2.32
CA HIS A 152 -4.98 -3.56 2.87
C HIS A 152 -5.81 -3.03 4.05
N ILE A 153 -5.14 -2.74 5.17
CA ILE A 153 -5.77 -2.19 6.37
C ILE A 153 -5.09 -0.91 6.85
N GLY A 154 -5.89 -0.04 7.45
CA GLY A 154 -5.46 1.03 8.33
C GLY A 154 -5.83 0.76 9.79
N LEU A 155 -5.33 1.59 10.70
CA LEU A 155 -5.69 1.58 12.12
C LEU A 155 -6.17 2.96 12.57
N TYR A 156 -7.37 3.02 13.13
CA TYR A 156 -7.99 4.24 13.64
C TYR A 156 -7.97 4.31 15.16
N GLN A 157 -7.45 5.39 15.72
CA GLN A 157 -7.49 5.71 17.14
C GLN A 157 -8.51 6.85 17.34
N PRO A 158 -9.70 6.58 17.91
CA PRO A 158 -10.79 7.55 17.97
C PRO A 158 -10.55 8.68 18.98
N GLU A 159 -9.92 8.41 20.14
CA GLU A 159 -9.78 9.41 21.21
C GLU A 159 -8.93 10.62 20.79
N ARG A 160 -7.97 10.42 19.89
CA ARG A 160 -7.08 11.45 19.35
C ARG A 160 -7.39 11.77 17.87
N GLY A 161 -8.21 10.95 17.21
CA GLY A 161 -8.53 11.08 15.80
C GLY A 161 -7.33 10.82 14.89
N ILE A 162 -6.50 9.83 15.23
CA ILE A 162 -5.33 9.44 14.42
C ILE A 162 -5.75 8.27 13.53
N LEU A 163 -5.50 8.36 12.23
CA LEU A 163 -5.73 7.28 11.29
C LEU A 163 -4.43 6.96 10.55
N PHE A 164 -3.89 5.77 10.78
CA PHE A 164 -2.84 5.22 9.94
C PHE A 164 -3.46 4.58 8.70
N THR A 165 -3.10 5.05 7.51
CA THR A 165 -3.74 4.67 6.24
C THR A 165 -2.84 3.83 5.32
N GLY A 166 -1.67 3.38 5.81
CA GLY A 166 -0.71 2.63 5.00
C GLY A 166 -0.40 3.33 3.68
N ASP A 167 -0.57 2.59 2.59
CA ASP A 167 -0.36 3.02 1.20
C ASP A 167 -1.44 3.88 0.55
N ILE A 168 -2.47 4.29 1.31
CA ILE A 168 -3.20 5.52 0.95
C ILE A 168 -2.31 6.69 1.41
N ASP A 169 -1.28 6.95 0.60
CA ASP A 169 -0.09 7.71 1.00
C ASP A 169 -0.18 9.23 0.77
N LEU A 170 -1.25 9.68 0.10
CA LEU A 170 -1.52 11.09 -0.24
C LEU A 170 -0.42 11.76 -1.08
N SER A 171 0.45 10.96 -1.71
CA SER A 171 1.51 11.48 -2.57
C SER A 171 0.93 12.12 -3.83
N SER A 172 1.72 12.98 -4.49
CA SER A 172 1.32 13.52 -5.80
C SER A 172 1.34 12.46 -6.91
N PHE A 173 1.90 11.27 -6.67
CA PHE A 173 1.84 10.18 -7.63
C PHE A 173 0.41 9.65 -7.78
N GLY A 174 -0.40 9.73 -6.72
CA GLY A 174 -1.76 9.18 -6.68
C GLY A 174 -1.79 7.71 -6.25
N PRO A 175 -2.98 7.09 -6.19
CA PRO A 175 -3.14 5.68 -5.83
C PRO A 175 -2.28 4.75 -6.68
N TRP A 176 -1.64 3.77 -6.06
CA TRP A 176 -0.89 2.73 -6.76
C TRP A 176 -1.68 1.40 -6.71
N TYR A 177 -1.96 0.83 -7.87
CA TYR A 177 -2.78 -0.39 -8.05
C TYR A 177 -2.15 -1.31 -9.11
N GLY A 178 -0.82 -1.46 -9.01
CA GLY A 178 0.01 -2.16 -9.98
C GLY A 178 -0.01 -3.68 -9.88
N ASN A 179 -0.68 -4.27 -8.89
CA ASN A 179 -0.75 -5.73 -8.75
C ASN A 179 -1.94 -6.32 -9.48
N LYS A 180 -1.87 -7.60 -9.83
CA LYS A 180 -3.02 -8.34 -10.38
C LYS A 180 -4.23 -8.34 -9.45
N SER A 181 -3.97 -8.38 -8.14
CA SER A 181 -4.99 -8.37 -7.09
C SER A 181 -5.55 -6.98 -6.73
N SER A 182 -4.97 -5.89 -7.26
CA SER A 182 -5.43 -4.52 -6.99
C SER A 182 -6.71 -4.17 -7.75
N ASP A 183 -7.47 -3.21 -7.22
CA ASP A 183 -8.75 -2.75 -7.78
C ASP A 183 -8.93 -1.24 -7.58
N ILE A 184 -9.17 -0.51 -8.67
CA ILE A 184 -9.30 0.95 -8.64
C ILE A 184 -10.60 1.40 -7.96
N GLN A 185 -11.73 0.74 -8.18
CA GLN A 185 -13.01 1.15 -7.57
C GLN A 185 -12.97 0.94 -6.06
N GLN A 186 -12.44 -0.19 -5.61
CA GLN A 186 -12.24 -0.45 -4.18
C GLN A 186 -11.29 0.58 -3.57
N PHE A 187 -10.20 0.94 -4.27
CA PHE A 187 -9.28 1.98 -3.78
C PHE A 187 -10.01 3.31 -3.59
N LEU A 188 -10.77 3.76 -4.59
CA LEU A 188 -11.54 5.01 -4.50
C LEU A 188 -12.56 4.96 -3.35
N GLN A 189 -13.24 3.83 -3.15
CA GLN A 189 -14.15 3.62 -2.02
C GLN A 189 -13.42 3.67 -0.67
N SER A 190 -12.21 3.11 -0.60
CA SER A 190 -11.35 3.17 0.59
C SER A 190 -10.92 4.60 0.92
N ILE A 191 -10.64 5.44 -0.10
CA ILE A 191 -10.36 6.87 0.11
C ILE A 191 -11.59 7.58 0.69
N GLU A 192 -12.79 7.32 0.16
CA GLU A 192 -14.03 7.87 0.73
C GLU A 192 -14.28 7.36 2.15
N ARG A 193 -13.98 6.09 2.42
CA ARG A 193 -14.07 5.51 3.76
C ARG A 193 -13.14 6.22 4.75
N VAL A 194 -11.90 6.53 4.37
CA VAL A 194 -10.98 7.33 5.22
C VAL A 194 -11.60 8.68 5.59
N LYS A 195 -12.28 9.36 4.67
CA LYS A 195 -12.96 10.64 4.96
C LYS A 195 -14.10 10.48 5.98
N GLN A 196 -14.83 9.37 5.96
CA GLN A 196 -15.94 9.12 6.88
C GLN A 196 -15.50 9.04 8.35
N PHE A 197 -14.25 8.67 8.62
CA PHE A 197 -13.69 8.67 9.98
C PHE A 197 -13.35 10.08 10.50
N GLN A 198 -13.39 11.10 9.63
CA GLN A 198 -13.07 12.49 9.96
C GLN A 198 -11.80 12.64 10.83
N PRO A 199 -10.67 12.03 10.43
CA PRO A 199 -9.47 12.04 11.27
C PRO A 199 -8.89 13.45 11.44
N ASN A 200 -8.34 13.72 12.62
CA ASN A 200 -7.57 14.94 12.89
C ASN A 200 -6.14 14.83 12.36
N THR A 201 -5.63 13.61 12.23
CA THR A 201 -4.27 13.32 11.76
C THR A 201 -4.29 12.05 10.93
N VAL A 202 -3.78 12.15 9.70
CA VAL A 202 -3.51 11.00 8.83
C VAL A 202 -2.02 10.71 8.84
N VAL A 203 -1.68 9.46 9.13
CA VAL A 203 -0.32 8.92 9.11
C VAL A 203 -0.22 7.90 7.98
N THR A 204 0.78 8.02 7.13
CA THR A 204 0.94 7.19 5.93
C THR A 204 2.25 6.40 6.00
N SER A 205 2.30 5.29 5.25
CA SER A 205 3.54 4.52 5.08
C SER A 205 4.55 5.28 4.23
N HIS A 206 4.09 6.04 3.24
CA HIS A 206 4.95 6.87 2.40
C HIS A 206 4.55 8.34 2.53
N GLY A 207 5.53 9.21 2.74
CA GLY A 207 5.28 10.65 2.81
C GLY A 207 5.09 11.21 4.22
N LYS A 208 4.34 12.30 4.32
CA LYS A 208 4.28 13.14 5.52
C LYS A 208 2.96 12.93 6.27
N VAL A 209 3.04 13.03 7.59
CA VAL A 209 1.87 13.18 8.47
C VAL A 209 1.06 14.41 8.06
N VAL A 210 -0.24 14.23 7.82
CA VAL A 210 -1.16 15.28 7.38
C VAL A 210 -2.14 15.61 8.49
N THR A 211 -2.18 16.87 8.92
CA THR A 211 -3.07 17.37 9.99
C THR A 211 -4.00 18.49 9.53
N GLU A 212 -3.85 18.94 8.29
CA GLU A 212 -4.60 20.06 7.73
C GLU A 212 -5.13 19.69 6.35
N LYS A 213 -6.33 20.17 6.02
CA LYS A 213 -6.96 19.96 4.70
C LYS A 213 -6.95 18.50 4.25
N ILE A 214 -7.17 17.58 5.20
CA ILE A 214 -7.09 16.12 4.98
C ILE A 214 -8.03 15.68 3.86
N GLU A 215 -9.29 16.14 3.89
CA GLU A 215 -10.28 15.82 2.85
C GLU A 215 -9.84 16.28 1.47
N PHE A 216 -9.33 17.51 1.34
CA PHE A 216 -8.77 18.03 0.09
C PHE A 216 -7.55 17.22 -0.37
N ALA A 217 -6.69 16.77 0.55
CA ALA A 217 -5.54 15.93 0.20
C ALA A 217 -5.99 14.57 -0.34
N LEU A 218 -7.03 13.97 0.26
CA LEU A 218 -7.68 12.73 -0.20
C LEU A 218 -8.35 12.91 -1.56
N ASP A 219 -9.08 14.01 -1.78
CA ASP A 219 -9.68 14.36 -3.07
C ASP A 219 -8.64 14.50 -4.17
N ARG A 220 -7.56 15.25 -3.90
CA ARG A 220 -6.46 15.42 -4.84
C ARG A 220 -5.81 14.08 -5.16
N TYR A 221 -5.63 13.23 -4.16
CA TYR A 221 -5.05 11.90 -4.33
C TYR A 221 -5.92 11.03 -5.24
N ALA A 222 -7.22 10.90 -4.92
CA ALA A 222 -8.20 10.19 -5.76
C ALA A 222 -8.28 10.77 -7.19
N GLY A 223 -8.22 12.11 -7.30
CA GLY A 223 -8.26 12.86 -8.56
C GLY A 223 -7.27 12.37 -9.62
N VAL A 224 -6.09 11.90 -9.20
CA VAL A 224 -5.04 11.42 -10.11
C VAL A 224 -5.51 10.22 -10.94
N VAL A 225 -6.41 9.38 -10.42
CA VAL A 225 -6.99 8.25 -11.17
C VAL A 225 -7.71 8.77 -12.42
N PHE A 226 -8.54 9.81 -12.26
CA PHE A 226 -9.29 10.40 -13.36
C PHE A 226 -8.40 11.19 -14.32
N GLU A 227 -7.34 11.82 -13.81
CA GLU A 227 -6.31 12.44 -14.67
C GLU A 227 -5.62 11.41 -15.56
N ARG A 228 -5.32 10.21 -15.03
CA ARG A 228 -4.74 9.10 -15.81
C ARG A 228 -5.72 8.63 -16.89
N GLU A 229 -7.00 8.43 -16.56
CA GLU A 229 -8.02 8.08 -17.56
C GLU A 229 -8.13 9.14 -18.67
N GLN A 230 -8.08 10.43 -18.31
CA GLN A 230 -8.12 11.51 -19.29
C GLN A 230 -6.90 11.45 -20.24
N LYS A 231 -5.71 11.15 -19.71
CA LYS A 231 -4.50 10.98 -20.53
C LYS A 231 -4.58 9.75 -21.43
N ILE A 232 -5.09 8.62 -20.92
CA ILE A 232 -5.29 7.38 -21.69
C ILE A 232 -6.25 7.63 -22.84
N THR A 233 -7.43 8.21 -22.56
CA THR A 233 -8.42 8.52 -23.60
C THR A 233 -7.90 9.54 -24.61
N ASN A 234 -7.09 10.53 -24.19
CA ASN A 234 -6.43 11.44 -25.12
C ASN A 234 -5.46 10.71 -26.06
N ALA A 235 -4.67 9.75 -25.55
CA ALA A 235 -3.81 8.94 -26.40
C ALA A 235 -4.61 8.12 -27.41
N LEU A 236 -5.73 7.51 -26.98
CA LEU A 236 -6.62 6.72 -27.85
C LEU A 236 -7.36 7.56 -28.91
N LYS A 237 -7.51 8.88 -28.71
CA LYS A 237 -8.05 9.80 -29.74
C LYS A 237 -7.07 10.07 -30.88
N GLU A 238 -5.76 9.91 -30.65
CA GLU A 238 -4.75 10.08 -31.71
C GLU A 238 -4.91 8.98 -32.77
N ARG A 239 -5.13 7.74 -32.32
CA ARG A 239 -5.43 6.55 -33.11
C ARG A 239 -5.84 5.41 -32.18
N PRO A 240 -6.53 4.36 -32.69
CA PRO A 240 -6.68 3.12 -31.94
C PRO A 240 -5.32 2.51 -31.55
N MET A 241 -5.23 1.98 -30.33
CA MET A 241 -3.99 1.39 -29.80
C MET A 241 -4.30 0.14 -28.98
N SER A 242 -3.42 -0.85 -29.06
CA SER A 242 -3.39 -1.98 -28.12
C SER A 242 -2.75 -1.58 -26.78
N LEU A 243 -2.92 -2.41 -25.75
CA LEU A 243 -2.21 -2.23 -24.47
C LEU A 243 -0.68 -2.18 -24.66
N ALA A 244 -0.14 -3.06 -25.53
CA ALA A 244 1.29 -3.11 -25.82
C ALA A 244 1.83 -1.82 -26.49
N GLU A 245 0.97 -1.06 -27.19
CA GLU A 245 1.33 0.24 -27.76
C GLU A 245 1.15 1.40 -26.78
N LEU A 246 0.29 1.25 -25.77
CA LEU A 246 0.10 2.25 -24.71
C LEU A 246 1.22 2.20 -23.66
N VAL A 247 1.71 1.01 -23.29
CA VAL A 247 2.75 0.86 -22.25
C VAL A 247 4.00 1.72 -22.52
N PRO A 248 4.59 1.75 -23.72
CA PRO A 248 5.77 2.57 -23.99
C PRO A 248 5.51 4.09 -23.96
N LYS A 249 4.24 4.54 -23.86
CA LYS A 249 3.92 5.96 -23.68
C LYS A 249 4.14 6.44 -22.23
N CYS A 250 4.34 5.54 -21.26
CA CYS A 250 4.61 5.87 -19.86
C CYS A 250 3.64 6.92 -19.29
N ILE A 251 2.33 6.70 -19.49
CA ILE A 251 1.27 7.65 -19.10
C ILE A 251 1.19 7.76 -17.57
N ILE A 252 1.38 6.65 -16.85
CA ILE A 252 1.25 6.58 -15.39
C ILE A 252 2.59 6.81 -14.69
N HIS A 253 3.67 6.21 -15.20
CA HIS A 253 5.04 6.35 -14.67
C HIS A 253 5.95 7.15 -15.63
N PRO A 254 5.77 8.49 -15.75
CA PRO A 254 6.59 9.29 -16.65
C PRO A 254 8.07 9.25 -16.23
N HIS A 255 8.97 9.18 -17.23
CA HIS A 255 10.42 9.17 -17.05
C HIS A 255 11.02 7.94 -16.34
N GLN A 256 10.27 6.84 -16.28
CA GLN A 256 10.68 5.60 -15.63
C GLN A 256 10.73 4.45 -16.64
N SER A 257 11.90 4.21 -17.25
CA SER A 257 12.09 3.24 -18.35
C SER A 257 12.74 1.91 -17.94
N LYS A 258 12.56 1.49 -16.69
CA LYS A 258 13.06 0.18 -16.23
C LYS A 258 11.98 -0.86 -16.52
N GLN A 259 12.40 -2.10 -16.84
CA GLN A 259 11.50 -3.21 -17.14
C GLN A 259 10.40 -3.44 -16.08
N ALA A 260 10.72 -3.22 -14.79
CA ALA A 260 9.72 -3.32 -13.71
C ALA A 260 8.61 -2.25 -13.83
N HIS A 261 8.97 -1.03 -14.23
CA HIS A 261 8.00 0.04 -14.43
C HIS A 261 7.12 -0.20 -15.66
N GLU A 262 7.64 -0.80 -16.73
CA GLU A 262 6.81 -1.19 -17.89
C GLU A 262 5.76 -2.24 -17.52
N PHE A 263 6.11 -3.20 -16.67
CA PHE A 263 5.17 -4.19 -16.15
C PHE A 263 4.05 -3.53 -15.33
N PHE A 264 4.41 -2.71 -14.34
CA PHE A 264 3.41 -2.04 -13.50
C PHE A 264 2.59 -1.00 -14.27
N GLU A 265 3.19 -0.32 -15.25
CA GLU A 265 2.49 0.53 -16.22
C GLU A 265 1.40 -0.27 -16.95
N GLY A 266 1.75 -1.44 -17.51
CA GLY A 266 0.81 -2.33 -18.18
C GLY A 266 -0.33 -2.78 -17.27
N MET A 267 -0.01 -3.22 -16.05
CA MET A 267 -1.02 -3.66 -15.07
C MET A 267 -2.00 -2.56 -14.68
N MET A 268 -1.54 -1.31 -14.56
CA MET A 268 -2.41 -0.19 -14.22
C MET A 268 -3.20 0.32 -15.43
N LEU A 269 -2.59 0.33 -16.63
CA LEU A 269 -3.28 0.65 -17.88
C LEU A 269 -4.41 -0.36 -18.17
N GLU A 270 -4.16 -1.66 -17.99
CA GLU A 270 -5.17 -2.70 -18.19
C GLU A 270 -6.41 -2.46 -17.31
N LYS A 271 -6.22 -2.10 -16.04
CA LYS A 271 -7.33 -1.77 -15.12
C LYS A 271 -8.12 -0.55 -15.59
N HIS A 272 -7.42 0.52 -16.01
CA HIS A 272 -8.09 1.69 -16.56
C HIS A 272 -8.88 1.36 -17.83
N LEU A 273 -8.31 0.59 -18.74
CA LEU A 273 -9.01 0.17 -19.96
C LEU A 273 -10.25 -0.66 -19.62
N GLY A 274 -10.15 -1.57 -18.64
CA GLY A 274 -11.30 -2.32 -18.12
C GLY A 274 -12.41 -1.41 -17.61
N GLN A 275 -12.09 -0.43 -16.76
CA GLN A 275 -13.07 0.54 -16.25
C GLN A 275 -13.69 1.40 -17.35
N LEU A 276 -12.88 1.85 -18.30
CA LEU A 276 -13.36 2.66 -19.42
C LEU A 276 -14.31 1.86 -20.33
N LEU A 277 -14.08 0.55 -20.48
CA LEU A 277 -14.98 -0.36 -21.20
C LEU A 277 -16.31 -0.52 -20.44
N GLU A 278 -16.25 -0.76 -19.13
CA GLU A 278 -17.46 -0.89 -18.28
C GLU A 278 -18.29 0.40 -18.26
N GLN A 279 -17.63 1.57 -18.34
CA GLN A 279 -18.27 2.88 -18.42
C GLN A 279 -18.76 3.26 -19.83
N ASP A 280 -18.61 2.38 -20.83
CA ASP A 280 -18.96 2.64 -22.23
C ASP A 280 -18.23 3.85 -22.87
N ARG A 281 -17.06 4.22 -22.33
CA ARG A 281 -16.24 5.36 -22.81
C ARG A 281 -15.24 4.96 -23.89
N VAL A 282 -14.86 3.69 -23.94
CA VAL A 282 -14.02 3.10 -24.97
C VAL A 282 -14.64 1.79 -25.46
N GLU A 283 -14.23 1.35 -26.64
CA GLU A 283 -14.52 0.01 -27.16
C GLU A 283 -13.21 -0.71 -27.47
N CYS A 284 -13.26 -2.03 -27.55
CA CYS A 284 -12.13 -2.85 -28.00
C CYS A 284 -12.56 -3.71 -29.19
N SER A 285 -11.89 -3.54 -30.34
CA SER A 285 -12.11 -4.33 -31.55
C SER A 285 -10.78 -4.82 -32.09
N GLY A 286 -10.64 -6.14 -32.28
CA GLY A 286 -9.39 -6.74 -32.76
C GLY A 286 -8.19 -6.52 -31.83
N GLY A 287 -8.41 -6.31 -30.52
CA GLY A 287 -7.35 -6.03 -29.55
C GLY A 287 -6.86 -4.57 -29.53
N LEU A 288 -7.50 -3.69 -30.31
CA LEU A 288 -7.25 -2.26 -30.31
C LEU A 288 -8.38 -1.54 -29.58
N TYR A 289 -8.01 -0.63 -28.69
CA TYR A 289 -8.93 0.24 -27.96
C TYR A 289 -9.14 1.54 -28.74
N HIS A 290 -10.37 2.05 -28.76
CA HIS A 290 -10.71 3.37 -29.31
C HIS A 290 -11.76 4.06 -28.45
N VAL A 291 -11.70 5.40 -28.39
CA VAL A 291 -12.72 6.20 -27.68
C VAL A 291 -14.01 6.22 -28.48
N LYS A 292 -15.15 6.13 -27.81
CA LYS A 292 -16.47 6.32 -28.44
C LYS A 292 -16.80 7.78 -28.74
#